data_AF-A0A821T5J2-F1
#
_entry.id   AF-A0A821T5J2-F1
#
_cell.length_a   1.000
_cell.length_b   1.000
_cell.length_c   1.000
_cell.angle_alpha   90.00
_cell.angle_beta   90.00
_cell.angle_gamma   90.00
#
_symmetry.space_group_name_H-M   'P 1'
#
loop_
_entity.id
_entity.type
_entity.pdbx_description
1 polymer ?
#
loop_
_entity_poly.entity_id
_entity_poly.type
_entity_poly.pdbx_seq_one_letter_code
_entity_poly.pdbx_strand_id
1 'polypeptide(L)'
;SLSSDDRTRFTVRELCRLGSIKCQSKTTKVCIEEINDIDDFNFISVVCPYMKYCEMKRLNNMNIELFLRIILKEINNRSFCFIRLLCFHEPTVDDQMIENLEKMINYEQLLLQFTIKRISDNIYLQWK
;
A
#
# COMPACT_ATOMS: atom_id res chain seq x y z
N SER A 1 33.99 2.94 -2.75
CA SER A 1 33.89 1.58 -2.18
C SER A 1 32.48 1.41 -1.65
N LEU A 2 31.79 0.37 -2.13
CA LEU A 2 30.42 0.01 -1.75
C LEU A 2 30.37 -0.53 -0.30
N SER A 3 29.21 -0.30 0.31
CA SER A 3 28.49 -1.16 1.27
C SER A 3 28.91 -1.13 2.74
N SER A 4 27.97 -0.67 3.58
CA SER A 4 27.40 -1.57 4.58
C SER A 4 25.93 -1.21 4.80
N ASP A 5 25.06 -2.10 4.32
CA ASP A 5 23.65 -2.27 4.71
C ASP A 5 23.40 -1.87 6.18
N ASP A 6 22.78 -0.71 6.43
CA ASP A 6 22.15 -0.40 7.71
C ASP A 6 20.86 -1.22 7.85
N ARG A 7 21.03 -2.55 7.99
CA ARG A 7 19.95 -3.45 8.38
C ARG A 7 19.74 -3.31 9.88
N THR A 8 18.75 -2.53 10.27
CA THR A 8 18.22 -2.50 11.63
C THR A 8 17.81 -3.93 12.03
N ARG A 9 18.61 -4.57 12.88
CA ARG A 9 18.32 -5.91 13.41
C ARG A 9 17.37 -5.79 14.58
N PHE A 10 16.09 -6.06 14.34
CA PHE A 10 15.12 -6.22 15.42
C PHE A 10 15.38 -7.55 16.15
N THR A 11 15.43 -7.50 17.47
CA THR A 11 15.46 -8.70 18.32
C THR A 11 14.11 -9.41 18.27
N VAL A 12 14.10 -10.72 18.53
CA VAL A 12 12.86 -11.53 18.64
C VAL A 12 11.87 -10.89 19.61
N ARG A 13 12.36 -10.25 20.67
CA ARG A 13 11.54 -9.57 21.68
C ARG A 13 10.87 -8.29 21.14
N GLU A 14 11.55 -7.55 20.28
CA GLU A 14 10.99 -6.36 19.60
C GLU A 14 9.98 -6.76 18.53
N LEU A 15 10.25 -7.83 17.78
CA LEU A 15 9.28 -8.44 16.86
C LEU A 15 8.04 -8.96 17.60
N CYS A 16 8.20 -9.55 18.79
CA CYS A 16 7.08 -9.96 19.64
C CYS A 16 6.30 -8.77 20.22
N ARG A 17 6.97 -7.64 20.53
CA ARG A 17 6.30 -6.39 20.98
C ARG A 17 5.51 -5.72 19.85
N LEU A 18 6.07 -5.66 18.65
CA LEU A 18 5.33 -5.27 17.44
C LEU A 18 4.17 -6.24 17.16
N GLY A 19 4.40 -7.55 17.38
CA GLY A 19 3.38 -8.60 17.30
C GLY A 19 2.24 -8.48 18.32
N SER A 20 2.51 -7.91 19.50
CA SER A 20 1.48 -7.68 20.53
C SER A 20 0.71 -6.37 20.30
N ILE A 21 1.34 -5.34 19.72
CA ILE A 21 0.65 -4.15 19.18
C ILE A 21 -0.24 -4.55 17.99
N LYS A 22 0.27 -5.41 17.09
CA LYS A 22 -0.45 -6.01 15.94
C LYS A 22 -1.80 -6.62 16.36
N CYS A 23 -1.90 -7.19 17.57
CA CYS A 23 -3.05 -7.99 17.96
C CYS A 23 -4.19 -7.19 18.64
N GLN A 24 -3.98 -5.91 18.99
CA GLN A 24 -4.99 -5.09 19.70
C GLN A 24 -5.58 -3.94 18.88
N SER A 25 -4.86 -3.48 17.86
CA SER A 25 -5.31 -2.39 16.97
C SER A 25 -6.47 -2.87 16.09
N LYS A 26 -7.70 -2.41 16.36
CA LYS A 26 -8.86 -2.59 15.47
C LYS A 26 -8.92 -1.51 14.38
N THR A 27 -7.81 -0.85 14.09
CA THR A 27 -7.76 0.24 13.11
C THR A 27 -8.01 -0.32 11.72
N THR A 28 -9.20 -0.05 11.20
CA THR A 28 -9.63 -0.47 9.86
C THR A 28 -9.45 0.62 8.83
N LYS A 29 -9.39 1.90 9.23
CA LYS A 29 -9.15 3.05 8.37
C LYS A 29 -7.89 3.77 8.80
N VAL A 30 -6.97 3.97 7.86
CA VAL A 30 -5.73 4.71 8.05
C VAL A 30 -5.69 5.83 7.02
N CYS A 31 -5.42 7.05 7.49
CA CYS A 31 -5.20 8.22 6.65
C CYS A 31 -3.74 8.66 6.86
N ILE A 32 -3.00 8.75 5.76
CA ILE A 32 -1.57 9.03 5.73
C ILE A 32 -1.41 10.34 4.98
N GLU A 33 -0.70 11.29 5.58
CA GLU A 33 -0.50 12.59 4.93
C GLU A 33 0.48 12.49 3.76
N GLU A 34 1.53 11.70 3.93
CA GLU A 34 2.58 11.56 2.94
C GLU A 34 3.26 10.19 3.07
N ILE A 35 3.52 9.56 1.94
CA ILE A 35 4.39 8.39 1.81
C ILE A 35 5.56 8.79 0.93
N ASN A 36 6.78 8.57 1.42
CA ASN A 36 8.01 8.92 0.70
C ASN A 36 8.54 7.73 -0.10
N ASP A 37 8.38 6.53 0.44
CA ASP A 37 8.83 5.29 -0.19
C ASP A 37 7.90 4.11 0.16
N ILE A 38 8.19 2.95 -0.43
CA ILE A 38 7.38 1.76 -0.19
C ILE A 38 7.55 1.20 1.23
N ASP A 39 8.66 1.50 1.90
CA ASP A 39 8.95 1.00 3.24
C ASP A 39 8.04 1.67 4.27
N ASP A 40 7.68 2.94 4.09
CA ASP A 40 6.63 3.62 4.86
C ASP A 40 5.30 2.85 4.78
N PHE A 41 4.88 2.44 3.57
CA PHE A 41 3.66 1.67 3.40
C PHE A 41 3.74 0.28 4.07
N ASN A 42 4.88 -0.39 3.92
CA ASN A 42 5.13 -1.69 4.54
C ASN A 42 5.07 -1.59 6.06
N PHE A 43 5.70 -0.56 6.64
CA PHE A 43 5.67 -0.30 8.07
C PHE A 43 4.23 -0.10 8.57
N ILE A 44 3.43 0.70 7.87
CA ILE A 44 2.02 0.95 8.22
C ILE A 44 1.21 -0.35 8.15
N SER A 45 1.43 -1.16 7.12
CA SER A 45 0.78 -2.47 6.98
C SER A 45 1.16 -3.43 8.12
N VAL A 46 2.38 -3.33 8.64
CA VAL A 46 2.85 -4.10 9.80
C VAL A 46 2.20 -3.61 11.10
N VAL A 47 2.07 -2.29 11.28
CA VAL A 47 1.52 -1.67 12.52
C VAL A 47 -0.01 -1.75 12.56
N CYS A 48 -0.67 -1.67 11.41
CA CYS A 48 -2.12 -1.71 11.24
C CYS A 48 -2.54 -2.95 10.44
N PRO A 49 -2.35 -4.17 10.99
CA PRO A 49 -2.56 -5.40 10.22
C PRO A 49 -4.01 -5.63 9.81
N TYR A 50 -4.99 -4.99 10.47
CA TYR A 50 -6.42 -5.08 10.13
C TYR A 50 -6.93 -3.92 9.27
N MET A 51 -6.01 -3.14 8.69
CA MET A 51 -6.35 -2.04 7.80
C MET A 51 -7.13 -2.55 6.59
N LYS A 52 -8.33 -2.00 6.41
CA LYS A 52 -9.21 -2.25 5.27
C LYS A 52 -9.23 -1.05 4.32
N TYR A 53 -9.03 0.15 4.84
CA TYR A 53 -9.10 1.40 4.09
C TYR A 53 -7.79 2.17 4.34
N CYS A 54 -7.06 2.44 3.28
CA CYS A 54 -5.85 3.25 3.32
C CYS A 54 -6.04 4.45 2.39
N GLU A 55 -5.90 5.65 2.93
CA GLU A 55 -6.00 6.91 2.20
C GLU A 55 -4.70 7.68 2.33
N MET A 56 -4.09 8.07 1.21
CA MET A 56 -2.78 8.73 1.15
C MET A 56 -2.95 10.09 0.47
N LYS A 57 -2.66 11.18 1.18
CA LYS A 57 -2.84 12.53 0.60
C LYS A 57 -1.71 12.90 -0.37
N ARG A 58 -0.53 12.29 -0.25
CA ARG A 58 0.62 12.56 -1.12
C ARG A 58 1.47 11.30 -1.30
N LEU A 59 1.83 11.02 -2.55
CA LEU A 59 2.85 10.04 -2.94
C LEU A 59 4.07 10.84 -3.42
N ASN A 60 5.02 11.10 -2.53
CA ASN A 60 6.13 11.99 -2.86
C ASN A 60 7.20 11.23 -3.66
N ASN A 61 7.54 11.73 -4.84
CA ASN A 61 8.58 11.16 -5.73
C ASN A 61 8.43 9.66 -6.04
N MET A 62 7.22 9.12 -5.92
CA MET A 62 6.95 7.71 -6.10
C MET A 62 6.32 7.44 -7.46
N ASN A 63 6.89 6.50 -8.20
CA ASN A 63 6.23 6.00 -9.40
C ASN A 63 5.00 5.18 -9.01
N ILE A 64 3.81 5.69 -9.34
CA ILE A 64 2.52 5.08 -8.96
C ILE A 64 2.37 3.65 -9.50
N GLU A 65 2.85 3.37 -10.70
CA GLU A 65 2.80 2.02 -11.26
C GLU A 65 3.64 1.05 -10.43
N LEU A 66 4.88 1.45 -10.09
CA LEU A 66 5.76 0.65 -9.24
C LEU A 66 5.18 0.44 -7.84
N PHE A 67 4.64 1.51 -7.25
CA PHE A 67 3.96 1.46 -5.96
C PHE A 67 2.84 0.43 -5.98
N LEU A 68 1.91 0.56 -6.93
CA LEU A 68 0.78 -0.34 -7.07
C LEU A 68 1.25 -1.78 -7.29
N ARG A 69 2.23 -2.03 -8.16
CA ARG A 69 2.79 -3.39 -8.37
C ARG A 69 3.24 -4.04 -7.06
N ILE A 70 3.87 -3.28 -6.17
CA ILE A 70 4.31 -3.82 -4.88
C ILE A 70 3.10 -4.11 -3.98
N ILE A 71 2.13 -3.19 -3.90
CA ILE A 71 0.89 -3.43 -3.13
C ILE A 71 0.15 -4.67 -3.62
N LEU A 72 0.03 -4.81 -4.94
CA LEU A 72 -0.64 -5.94 -5.59
C LEU A 72 0.06 -7.27 -5.26
N LYS A 73 1.39 -7.29 -5.29
CA LYS A 73 2.20 -8.46 -4.93
C LYS A 73 1.95 -8.87 -3.48
N GLU A 74 1.91 -7.92 -2.55
CA GLU A 74 1.62 -8.19 -1.13
C GLU A 74 0.19 -8.73 -0.92
N ILE A 75 -0.80 -8.18 -1.63
CA ILE A 75 -2.19 -8.67 -1.60
C ILE A 75 -2.27 -10.11 -2.14
N ASN A 76 -1.65 -10.39 -3.29
CA ASN A 76 -1.65 -11.72 -3.91
C ASN A 76 -0.96 -12.78 -3.03
N ASN A 77 0.11 -12.40 -2.34
CA ASN A 77 0.83 -13.30 -1.43
C ASN A 77 0.07 -13.57 -0.12
N ARG A 78 -1.13 -13.01 0.07
CA ARG A 78 -2.03 -13.18 1.23
C ARG A 78 -1.37 -12.98 2.61
N SER A 79 -0.18 -12.40 2.64
CA SER A 79 0.67 -12.53 3.82
C SER A 79 0.33 -11.47 4.85
N PHE A 80 -0.11 -10.26 4.46
CA PHE A 80 -0.20 -9.16 5.44
C PHE A 80 -1.25 -8.07 5.23
N CYS A 81 -2.17 -8.14 4.25
CA CYS A 81 -3.11 -7.02 4.04
C CYS A 81 -4.56 -7.44 3.78
N PHE A 82 -5.47 -7.01 4.68
CA PHE A 82 -6.92 -7.01 4.48
C PHE A 82 -7.41 -5.75 3.72
N ILE A 83 -6.51 -5.06 3.02
CA ILE A 83 -6.85 -3.81 2.34
C ILE A 83 -7.95 -4.12 1.31
N ARG A 84 -9.08 -3.44 1.48
CA ARG A 84 -10.24 -3.47 0.60
C ARG A 84 -10.36 -2.21 -0.22
N LEU A 85 -9.78 -1.11 0.24
CA LEU A 85 -9.76 0.16 -0.47
C LEU A 85 -8.43 0.86 -0.26
N LEU A 86 -7.82 1.26 -1.37
CA LEU A 86 -6.67 2.16 -1.44
C LEU A 86 -7.10 3.43 -2.14
N CYS A 87 -6.81 4.57 -1.54
CA CYS A 87 -7.10 5.89 -2.09
C CYS A 87 -5.82 6.71 -2.05
N PHE A 88 -5.47 7.37 -3.16
CA PHE A 88 -4.39 8.32 -3.17
C PHE A 88 -4.64 9.49 -4.11
N HIS A 89 -4.12 10.63 -3.71
CA HIS A 89 -4.17 11.85 -4.51
C HIS A 89 -3.01 11.88 -5.52
N GLU A 90 -3.35 12.11 -6.78
CA GLU A 90 -2.41 12.34 -7.86
C GLU A 90 -2.91 13.54 -8.69
N PRO A 91 -2.35 14.76 -8.49
CA PRO A 91 -2.76 15.97 -9.20
C PRO A 91 -2.68 15.87 -10.72
N THR A 92 -1.78 15.04 -11.25
CA THR A 92 -1.62 14.89 -12.70
C THR A 92 -2.42 13.73 -13.28
N VAL A 93 -3.33 13.12 -12.50
CA VAL A 93 -4.11 11.99 -13.00
C VAL A 93 -5.07 12.42 -14.10
N ASP A 94 -5.02 11.69 -15.21
CA ASP A 94 -5.98 11.76 -16.29
C ASP A 94 -6.58 10.38 -16.61
N ASP A 95 -7.53 10.35 -17.54
CA ASP A 95 -8.24 9.11 -17.87
C ASP A 95 -7.31 8.10 -18.58
N GLN A 96 -6.29 8.59 -19.29
CA GLN A 96 -5.30 7.74 -19.94
C GLN A 96 -4.43 7.02 -18.91
N MET A 97 -4.03 7.72 -17.86
CA MET A 97 -3.30 7.15 -16.73
C MET A 97 -4.15 6.09 -16.02
N ILE A 98 -5.45 6.34 -15.79
CA ILE A 98 -6.35 5.33 -15.21
C ILE A 98 -6.43 4.08 -16.08
N GLU A 99 -6.58 4.24 -17.40
CA GLU A 99 -6.63 3.10 -18.33
C GLU A 99 -5.31 2.31 -18.31
N ASN A 100 -4.17 2.99 -18.21
CA ASN A 100 -2.86 2.35 -18.11
C ASN A 100 -2.71 1.57 -16.80
N LEU A 101 -3.14 2.16 -15.68
CA LEU A 101 -3.17 1.47 -14.38
C LEU A 101 -4.08 0.24 -14.44
N GLU A 102 -5.26 0.35 -15.04
CA GLU A 102 -6.19 -0.77 -15.18
C GLU A 102 -5.59 -1.91 -16.02
N LYS A 103 -4.99 -1.59 -17.17
CA LYS A 103 -4.27 -2.57 -18.02
C LYS A 103 -3.14 -3.25 -17.25
N MET A 104 -2.36 -2.48 -16.50
CA MET A 104 -1.28 -2.99 -15.67
C MET A 104 -1.80 -3.95 -14.61
N ILE A 105 -2.84 -3.58 -13.85
CA ILE A 105 -3.43 -4.42 -12.81
C ILE A 105 -3.99 -5.73 -13.41
N ASN A 106 -4.65 -5.64 -14.57
CA ASN A 106 -5.16 -6.82 -15.28
C ASN A 106 -4.03 -7.75 -15.74
N TYR A 107 -2.90 -7.19 -16.20
CA TYR A 107 -1.71 -7.95 -16.59
C TYR A 107 -1.08 -8.70 -15.41
N GLU A 108 -1.07 -8.11 -14.21
CA GLU A 108 -0.55 -8.73 -12.98
C GLU A 108 -1.42 -9.89 -12.44
N GLN A 109 -2.54 -10.23 -13.12
CA GLN A 109 -3.40 -11.37 -12.81
C GLN A 109 -3.81 -11.46 -11.33
N LEU A 110 -4.36 -10.38 -10.79
CA LEU A 110 -4.85 -10.37 -9.40
C LEU A 110 -5.83 -11.52 -9.14
N LEU A 111 -5.63 -12.21 -8.01
CA LEU A 111 -6.53 -13.27 -7.54
C LEU A 111 -7.91 -12.73 -7.13
N LEU A 112 -8.03 -11.41 -6.93
CA LEU A 112 -9.23 -10.73 -6.49
C LEU A 112 -9.76 -9.81 -7.58
N GLN A 113 -11.08 -9.77 -7.73
CA GLN A 113 -11.72 -8.77 -8.56
C GLN A 113 -11.44 -7.38 -7.97
N PHE A 114 -11.12 -6.43 -8.82
CA PHE A 114 -10.88 -5.05 -8.41
C PHE A 114 -11.76 -4.07 -9.20
N THR A 115 -11.79 -2.83 -8.74
CA THR A 115 -12.38 -1.70 -9.46
C THR A 115 -11.47 -0.51 -9.22
N ILE A 116 -11.08 0.17 -10.30
CA ILE A 116 -10.38 1.44 -10.24
C ILE A 116 -11.34 2.57 -10.61
N LYS A 117 -11.30 3.67 -9.86
CA LYS A 117 -12.13 4.86 -10.13
C LYS A 117 -11.32 6.12 -9.87
N ARG A 118 -11.54 7.13 -10.72
CA ARG A 118 -11.07 8.49 -10.50
C ARG A 118 -12.22 9.36 -10.01
N ILE A 119 -11.98 10.13 -8.94
CA ILE A 119 -12.89 11.20 -8.48
C ILE A 119 -12.05 12.44 -8.25
N SER A 120 -12.20 13.44 -9.12
CA SER A 120 -11.28 14.59 -9.20
C SER A 120 -9.84 14.10 -9.37
N ASP A 121 -8.97 14.42 -8.42
CA ASP A 121 -7.55 14.12 -8.44
C ASP A 121 -7.22 12.93 -7.52
N ASN A 122 -8.22 12.14 -7.15
CA ASN A 122 -8.05 10.97 -6.30
C ASN A 122 -8.31 9.70 -7.11
N ILE A 123 -7.43 8.72 -6.94
CA ILE A 123 -7.54 7.38 -7.50
C ILE A 123 -7.96 6.42 -6.39
N TYR A 124 -9.03 5.69 -6.63
CA TYR A 124 -9.58 4.67 -5.73
C TYR A 124 -9.41 3.29 -6.35
N LEU A 125 -8.69 2.40 -5.68
CA LEU A 125 -8.63 0.98 -5.99
C LEU A 125 -9.38 0.20 -4.91
N GLN A 126 -10.40 -0.54 -5.32
CA GLN A 126 -11.23 -1.35 -4.42
C GLN A 126 -11.15 -2.82 -4.80
N TRP A 127 -10.93 -3.71 -3.83
CA TRP A 127 -10.94 -5.17 -4.00
C TRP A 127 -12.21 -5.80 -3.42
N LYS A 128 -12.80 -6.76 -4.15
CA LYS A 128 -13.99 -7.51 -3.74
C LYS A 128 -13.63 -8.78 -2.95
#